data_AF-A0A853AM05-F1
#
_entry.id   AF-A0A853AM05-F1
#
_cell.length_a   1.000
_cell.length_b   1.000
_cell.length_c   1.000
_cell.angle_alpha   90.00
_cell.angle_beta   90.00
_cell.angle_gamma   90.00
#
_symmetry.space_group_name_H-M   'P 1'
#
loop_
_entity.id
_entity.type
_entity.pdbx_description
1 polymer ?
#
loop_
_entity_poly.entity_id
_entity_poly.type
_entity_poly.pdbx_seq_one_letter_code
_entity_poly.pdbx_strand_id
1 'polypeptide(L)'
;MPLLEVRQRVHDLARQAGAHPFADHLRDVEPEPATSAAPPSGQPTAQAPAAPAAKRPTTRAAVVLGAAALLAVGAATGGYLLGRAGGPAPGASPTRGTPAPAAADDPFRALEAEHASGGDGVGSEPGADGVVQFVGGMADGTSLTFPAADFGSATATEVSARLRVLTSDAHGKIEIRLGGPSGELVAKVPVTPKGGEDWKEVPVELVRPVTGQHTVHLSVFADESAPVLDLDWVRFHR
;
A
#
# COMPACT_ATOMS: atom_id res chain seq x y z
N MET A 1 9.31 16.33 -22.56
CA MET A 1 8.80 16.27 -21.18
C MET A 1 9.12 14.89 -20.61
N PRO A 2 9.64 14.79 -19.38
CA PRO A 2 9.77 13.53 -18.65
C PRO A 2 8.39 12.88 -18.41
N LEU A 3 8.32 11.55 -18.37
CA LEU A 3 7.05 10.81 -18.23
C LEU A 3 6.27 11.15 -16.95
N LEU A 4 6.97 11.52 -15.87
CA LEU A 4 6.34 11.96 -14.62
C LEU A 4 5.58 13.29 -14.80
N GLU A 5 6.13 14.21 -15.58
CA GLU A 5 5.51 15.51 -15.88
C GLU A 5 4.29 15.34 -16.80
N VAL A 6 4.34 14.38 -17.73
CA VAL A 6 3.19 13.99 -18.57
C VAL A 6 2.08 13.40 -17.70
N ARG A 7 2.40 12.48 -16.78
CA ARG A 7 1.42 11.88 -15.86
C ARG A 7 0.75 12.94 -14.98
N GLN A 8 1.54 13.84 -14.39
CA GLN A 8 1.01 14.93 -13.57
C GLN A 8 0.08 15.85 -14.37
N ARG A 9 0.48 16.24 -15.58
CA ARG A 9 -0.38 17.06 -16.45
C ARG A 9 -1.68 16.38 -16.82
N VAL A 10 -1.66 15.10 -17.16
CA VAL A 10 -2.88 14.35 -17.50
C VAL A 10 -3.80 14.23 -16.29
N HIS A 11 -3.24 13.99 -15.11
CA HIS A 11 -4.00 13.89 -13.87
C HIS A 11 -4.60 15.25 -13.44
N ASP A 12 -3.89 16.35 -13.66
CA ASP A 12 -4.42 17.69 -13.40
C ASP A 12 -5.50 18.09 -14.41
N LEU A 13 -5.35 17.68 -15.68
CA LEU A 13 -6.38 17.88 -16.70
C LEU A 13 -7.65 17.12 -16.36
N ALA A 14 -7.53 15.85 -15.92
CA ALA A 14 -8.65 15.03 -15.48
C ALA A 14 -9.36 15.63 -14.26
N ARG A 15 -8.62 16.23 -13.31
CA ARG A 15 -9.19 16.91 -12.15
C ARG A 15 -9.94 18.20 -12.53
N GLN A 16 -9.47 18.93 -13.54
CA GLN A 16 -10.13 20.15 -14.04
C GLN A 16 -11.36 19.86 -14.91
N ALA A 17 -11.40 18.70 -15.57
CA ALA A 17 -12.48 18.33 -16.49
C ALA A 17 -13.82 18.01 -15.79
N GLY A 18 -13.82 17.81 -14.47
CA GLY A 18 -15.02 17.44 -13.70
C GLY A 18 -15.55 16.04 -14.06
N ALA A 19 -16.71 15.65 -13.52
CA ALA A 19 -17.24 14.28 -13.67
C ALA A 19 -17.69 13.93 -15.10
N HIS A 20 -17.92 14.91 -15.98
CA HIS A 20 -18.44 14.69 -17.33
C HIS A 20 -17.89 15.70 -18.36
N PRO A 21 -16.61 15.62 -18.73
CA PRO A 21 -15.98 16.58 -19.66
C PRO A 21 -16.51 16.52 -21.10
N PHE A 22 -17.32 15.51 -21.41
CA PHE A 22 -17.93 15.32 -22.72
C PHE A 22 -19.46 15.48 -22.71
N ALA A 23 -20.08 15.85 -21.58
CA ALA A 23 -21.54 16.00 -21.49
C ALA A 23 -22.08 17.08 -22.43
N ASP A 24 -21.32 18.16 -22.65
CA ASP A 24 -21.70 19.20 -23.60
C ASP A 24 -21.59 18.76 -25.08
N HIS A 25 -20.87 17.67 -25.36
CA HIS A 25 -20.71 17.10 -26.70
C HIS A 25 -21.69 15.94 -27.00
N LEU A 26 -22.52 15.54 -26.04
CA LEU A 26 -23.53 14.50 -26.18
C LEU A 26 -24.96 15.04 -26.37
N ARG A 27 -25.14 16.36 -26.45
CA ARG A 27 -26.47 16.99 -26.62
C ARG A 27 -27.05 16.88 -28.04
N ASP A 28 -26.30 16.38 -29.02
CA ASP A 28 -26.75 16.30 -30.42
C ASP A 28 -27.28 14.92 -30.84
N VAL A 29 -27.62 14.05 -29.87
CA VAL A 29 -28.40 12.83 -30.15
C VAL A 29 -29.64 12.86 -29.29
N GLU A 30 -30.69 13.52 -29.79
CA GLU A 30 -32.02 13.50 -29.20
C GLU A 30 -32.72 12.16 -29.54
N PRO A 31 -33.04 11.30 -28.56
CA PRO A 31 -34.02 10.24 -28.78
C PRO A 31 -35.42 10.85 -28.72
N GLU A 32 -36.16 10.69 -29.83
CA GLU A 32 -37.59 11.01 -29.97
C GLU A 32 -38.42 10.66 -28.71
N PRO A 33 -39.31 11.55 -28.22
CA PRO A 33 -40.10 11.27 -27.03
C PRO A 33 -41.16 10.19 -27.30
N ALA A 34 -41.00 9.04 -26.66
CA ALA A 34 -42.06 8.05 -26.52
C ALA A 34 -43.27 8.70 -25.82
N THR A 35 -44.41 8.71 -26.51
CA THR A 35 -45.70 9.18 -26.02
C THR A 35 -46.17 8.23 -24.92
N SER A 36 -45.96 8.60 -23.65
CA SER A 36 -46.48 7.83 -22.50
C SER A 36 -47.83 8.41 -22.08
N ALA A 37 -48.87 7.60 -22.29
CA ALA A 37 -50.25 7.90 -21.95
C ALA A 37 -50.44 8.02 -20.41
N ALA A 38 -51.32 8.94 -20.01
CA ALA A 38 -51.66 9.23 -18.61
C ALA A 38 -52.34 8.04 -17.89
N PRO A 39 -52.15 7.88 -16.56
CA PRO A 39 -52.85 6.85 -15.77
C PRO A 39 -54.21 7.36 -15.26
N PRO A 40 -55.22 6.48 -15.08
CA PRO A 40 -56.47 6.87 -14.45
C PRO A 40 -56.37 6.93 -12.91
N SER A 41 -57.03 7.94 -12.36
CA SER A 41 -57.16 8.28 -10.95
C SER A 41 -57.90 7.21 -10.13
N GLY A 42 -57.37 6.89 -8.95
CA GLY A 42 -58.07 6.10 -7.93
C GLY A 42 -57.25 5.90 -6.66
N GLN A 43 -57.42 6.78 -5.67
CA GLN A 43 -57.03 6.54 -4.27
C GLN A 43 -58.20 5.86 -3.52
N PRO A 44 -57.92 5.05 -2.50
CA PRO A 44 -57.97 5.61 -1.14
C PRO A 44 -56.76 5.25 -0.26
N THR A 45 -56.36 6.27 0.48
CA THR A 45 -55.57 6.32 1.73
C THR A 45 -55.28 5.00 2.46
N ALA A 46 -53.99 4.75 2.73
CA ALA A 46 -53.56 3.99 3.90
C ALA A 46 -52.33 4.66 4.53
N GLN A 47 -52.42 4.84 5.85
CA GLN A 47 -51.59 5.63 6.75
C GLN A 47 -50.19 5.02 6.97
N ALA A 48 -49.20 5.91 7.08
CA ALA A 48 -47.87 5.59 7.62
C ALA A 48 -47.95 5.34 9.14
N PRO A 49 -47.25 4.33 9.69
CA PRO A 49 -46.89 4.33 11.10
C PRO A 49 -45.57 5.09 11.32
N ALA A 50 -45.59 5.88 12.40
CA ALA A 50 -44.56 6.80 12.83
C ALA A 50 -43.25 6.13 13.29
N ALA A 51 -42.15 6.87 13.10
CA ALA A 51 -40.87 6.63 13.76
C ALA A 51 -40.96 6.82 15.29
N PRO A 52 -40.18 6.08 16.09
CA PRO A 52 -39.82 6.52 17.43
C PRO A 52 -38.48 7.26 17.46
N ALA A 53 -38.59 8.47 18.00
CA ALA A 53 -37.64 9.40 18.59
C ALA A 53 -36.21 8.92 18.94
N ALA A 54 -35.29 9.83 18.65
CA ALA A 54 -33.91 9.93 19.11
C ALA A 54 -33.75 9.95 20.64
N LYS A 55 -32.65 9.38 21.12
CA LYS A 55 -32.01 9.74 22.40
C LYS A 55 -30.48 9.75 22.24
N ARG A 56 -29.89 10.95 22.28
CA ARG A 56 -28.52 11.20 22.76
C ARG A 56 -28.64 11.75 24.18
N PRO A 57 -27.69 11.43 25.08
CA PRO A 57 -26.81 12.52 25.52
C PRO A 57 -25.33 12.15 25.61
N THR A 58 -24.54 13.20 25.37
CA THR A 58 -23.10 13.40 25.55
C THR A 58 -22.59 13.22 26.97
N THR A 59 -21.38 12.67 27.14
CA THR A 59 -20.43 13.13 28.18
C THR A 59 -19.00 12.99 27.68
N ARG A 60 -18.26 14.11 27.71
CA ARG A 60 -16.80 14.19 27.53
C ARG A 60 -16.12 13.65 28.79
N ALA A 61 -15.04 12.87 28.64
CA ALA A 61 -14.01 12.77 29.66
C ALA A 61 -12.65 12.66 28.96
N ALA A 62 -11.91 13.76 29.00
CA ALA A 62 -10.46 13.75 28.82
C ALA A 62 -9.83 13.31 30.14
N VAL A 63 -8.89 12.36 30.10
CA VAL A 63 -7.90 12.22 31.16
C VAL A 63 -6.53 12.10 30.49
N VAL A 64 -5.63 12.95 30.98
CA VAL A 64 -4.26 13.18 30.58
C VAL A 64 -3.34 12.62 31.67
N LEU A 65 -2.13 12.21 31.26
CA LEU A 65 -0.90 11.96 32.03
C LEU A 65 -0.72 10.61 32.77
N GLY A 66 0.38 9.94 32.41
CA GLY A 66 1.02 8.88 33.18
C GLY A 66 2.28 8.38 32.49
N ALA A 67 3.42 9.02 32.80
CA ALA A 67 4.75 8.72 32.26
C ALA A 67 5.42 7.51 32.94
N ALA A 68 6.41 6.95 32.24
CA ALA A 68 7.70 6.41 32.71
C ALA A 68 7.99 4.95 32.30
N ALA A 69 9.07 4.76 31.52
CA ALA A 69 9.93 3.57 31.60
C ALA A 69 11.30 3.80 30.90
N LEU A 70 12.26 4.25 31.72
CA LEU A 70 13.67 3.84 31.80
C LEU A 70 14.53 3.71 30.52
N LEU A 71 15.35 4.74 30.29
CA LEU A 71 16.65 4.63 29.60
C LEU A 71 17.68 4.00 30.54
N ALA A 72 18.15 2.80 30.23
CA ALA A 72 19.35 2.22 30.83
C ALA A 72 20.55 2.47 29.90
N VAL A 73 21.36 3.48 30.24
CA VAL A 73 22.69 3.68 29.63
C VAL A 73 23.68 2.77 30.36
N GLY A 74 24.09 1.69 29.72
CA GLY A 74 25.21 0.87 30.16
C GLY A 74 26.53 1.59 29.90
N ALA A 75 27.21 2.00 30.97
CA ALA A 75 28.59 2.45 30.92
C ALA A 75 29.52 1.23 30.81
N ALA A 76 30.28 1.14 29.72
CA ALA A 76 31.42 0.24 29.63
C ALA A 76 32.70 1.06 29.56
N THR A 77 33.37 1.13 30.71
CA THR A 77 34.77 1.53 30.89
C THR A 77 35.70 0.65 30.07
N GLY A 78 36.56 1.26 29.25
CA GLY A 78 37.67 0.59 28.60
C GLY A 78 38.78 1.59 28.33
N GLY A 79 39.72 1.71 29.26
CA GLY A 79 40.95 2.46 29.07
C GLY A 79 42.00 1.61 28.35
N TYR A 80 42.79 2.22 27.46
CA TYR A 80 44.14 1.74 27.15
C TYR A 80 45.06 2.89 26.72
N LEU A 81 46.01 3.14 27.62
CA LEU A 81 47.42 3.50 27.45
C LEU A 81 47.94 4.43 26.33
N LEU A 82 48.63 5.45 26.85
CA LEU A 82 49.65 6.35 26.30
C LEU A 82 50.50 5.82 25.14
N GLY A 83 50.54 6.59 24.05
CA GLY A 83 51.57 6.55 23.02
C GLY A 83 51.66 7.89 22.30
N ARG A 84 52.72 8.67 22.59
CA ARG A 84 53.01 9.99 22.03
C ARG A 84 53.91 9.84 20.80
N ALA A 85 53.48 10.31 19.62
CA ALA A 85 54.35 10.88 18.57
C ALA A 85 53.54 11.42 17.37
N GLY A 86 53.89 12.62 16.88
CA GLY A 86 53.55 13.12 15.53
C GLY A 86 52.46 14.21 15.49
N GLY A 87 52.82 15.43 15.08
CA GLY A 87 51.90 16.57 14.95
C GLY A 87 50.93 16.48 13.75
N PRO A 88 49.94 17.39 13.64
CA PRO A 88 48.91 17.32 12.62
C PRO A 88 49.44 17.78 11.25
N ALA A 89 49.39 16.89 10.26
CA ALA A 89 49.41 17.26 8.85
C ALA A 89 47.96 17.52 8.37
N PRO A 90 47.68 18.57 7.58
CA PRO A 90 46.35 18.81 7.05
C PRO A 90 46.15 17.96 5.79
N GLY A 91 45.14 17.09 5.77
CA GLY A 91 44.70 16.43 4.53
C GLY A 91 44.50 14.92 4.64
N ALA A 92 43.48 14.49 5.37
CA ALA A 92 42.83 13.22 5.11
C ALA A 92 41.32 13.42 5.33
N SER A 93 40.58 13.55 4.22
CA SER A 93 39.13 13.46 4.25
C SER A 93 38.73 12.08 4.78
N PRO A 94 37.73 11.97 5.66
CA PRO A 94 37.25 10.66 6.08
C PRO A 94 36.65 9.96 4.86
N THR A 95 37.31 8.90 4.37
CA THR A 95 36.68 7.98 3.43
C THR A 95 35.54 7.32 4.18
N ARG A 96 34.31 7.78 3.88
CA ARG A 96 33.07 7.13 4.30
C ARG A 96 33.15 5.69 3.83
N GLY A 97 33.40 4.76 4.76
CA GLY A 97 33.36 3.33 4.47
C GLY A 97 32.01 3.00 3.84
N THR A 98 32.04 2.31 2.71
CA THR A 98 30.85 1.70 2.12
C THR A 98 30.18 0.85 3.22
N PRO A 99 28.90 1.06 3.53
CA PRO A 99 28.19 0.19 4.47
C PRO A 99 28.29 -1.24 3.96
N ALA A 100 28.52 -2.20 4.85
CA ALA A 100 28.38 -3.61 4.52
C ALA A 100 26.99 -3.84 3.88
N PRO A 101 26.87 -4.66 2.83
CA PRO A 101 25.57 -4.95 2.22
C PRO A 101 24.63 -5.48 3.29
N ALA A 102 23.42 -4.93 3.35
CA ALA A 102 22.35 -5.46 4.20
C ALA A 102 22.16 -6.96 3.88
N ALA A 103 21.83 -7.76 4.90
CA ALA A 103 21.52 -9.16 4.70
C ALA A 103 20.39 -9.28 3.65
N ALA A 104 20.57 -10.18 2.68
CA ALA A 104 19.59 -10.37 1.62
C ALA A 104 18.33 -11.05 2.16
N ASP A 105 17.16 -10.61 1.70
CA ASP A 105 15.89 -11.23 2.01
C ASP A 105 15.74 -12.53 1.19
N ASP A 106 15.23 -13.61 1.80
CA ASP A 106 14.89 -14.85 1.12
C ASP A 106 13.45 -14.77 0.59
N PRO A 107 13.22 -14.61 -0.74
CA PRO A 107 11.88 -14.34 -1.28
C PRO A 107 10.96 -15.57 -1.27
N PHE A 108 11.50 -16.75 -0.98
CA PHE A 108 10.68 -17.96 -0.77
C PHE A 108 10.11 -18.03 0.65
N ARG A 109 10.58 -17.15 1.55
CA ARG A 109 9.88 -16.81 2.79
C ARG A 109 8.98 -15.59 2.55
N ALA A 110 8.13 -15.29 3.51
CA ALA A 110 7.34 -14.07 3.46
C ALA A 110 8.28 -12.85 3.46
N LEU A 111 8.15 -12.02 2.44
CA LEU A 111 8.63 -10.66 2.43
C LEU A 111 7.57 -9.81 3.12
N GLU A 112 7.74 -9.64 4.44
CA GLU A 112 6.80 -8.89 5.28
C GLU A 112 6.73 -7.42 4.84
N ALA A 113 5.53 -6.91 4.62
CA ALA A 113 5.31 -5.57 4.07
C ALA A 113 5.88 -4.49 4.99
N GLU A 114 5.79 -4.67 6.31
CA GLU A 114 6.32 -3.75 7.31
C GLU A 114 7.86 -3.71 7.37
N HIS A 115 8.53 -4.67 6.73
CA HIS A 115 9.99 -4.65 6.57
C HIS A 115 10.44 -3.94 5.29
N ALA A 116 9.51 -3.59 4.39
CA ALA A 116 9.84 -2.90 3.17
C ALA A 116 10.20 -1.43 3.41
N SER A 117 11.09 -0.90 2.57
CA SER A 117 11.25 0.56 2.47
C SER A 117 10.03 1.18 1.80
N GLY A 118 9.51 2.27 2.38
CA GLY A 118 8.26 2.92 1.94
C GLY A 118 7.00 2.43 2.66
N GLY A 119 7.12 1.51 3.62
CA GLY A 119 6.03 1.05 4.48
C GLY A 119 5.62 2.06 5.55
N ASP A 120 5.02 3.18 5.13
CA ASP A 120 4.33 4.07 6.07
C ASP A 120 3.00 3.43 6.48
N GLY A 121 2.56 3.64 7.73
CA GLY A 121 1.28 3.10 8.20
C GLY A 121 1.31 1.64 8.66
N VAL A 122 2.43 1.22 9.29
CA VAL A 122 2.52 -0.12 9.91
C VAL A 122 1.44 -0.28 10.99
N GLY A 123 0.61 -1.30 10.82
CA GLY A 123 -0.42 -1.73 11.75
C GLY A 123 -0.12 -3.11 12.35
N SER A 124 -0.85 -3.46 13.39
CA SER A 124 -0.80 -4.82 13.94
C SER A 124 -2.14 -5.20 14.55
N GLU A 125 -2.54 -6.46 14.39
CA GLU A 125 -3.76 -7.00 14.98
C GLU A 125 -3.60 -8.47 15.43
N PRO A 126 -4.41 -8.93 16.39
CA PRO A 126 -4.44 -10.35 16.73
C PRO A 126 -4.94 -11.17 15.55
N GLY A 127 -4.16 -12.16 15.11
CA GLY A 127 -4.55 -13.21 14.18
C GLY A 127 -4.71 -14.56 14.88
N ALA A 128 -5.20 -15.56 14.15
CA ALA A 128 -5.44 -16.91 14.66
C ALA A 128 -4.18 -17.58 15.23
N ASP A 129 -3.03 -17.34 14.61
CA ASP A 129 -1.74 -17.97 14.94
C ASP A 129 -0.74 -17.01 15.61
N GLY A 130 -1.16 -15.79 15.96
CA GLY A 130 -0.29 -14.76 16.52
C GLY A 130 -0.62 -13.37 15.98
N VAL A 131 0.22 -12.39 16.32
CA VAL A 131 0.05 -11.02 15.82
C VAL A 131 0.34 -11.00 14.31
N VAL A 132 -0.58 -10.43 13.53
CA VAL A 132 -0.36 -10.05 12.14
C VAL A 132 0.12 -8.61 12.15
N GLN A 133 1.29 -8.35 11.56
CA GLN A 133 1.75 -7.01 11.26
C GLN A 133 1.54 -6.77 9.76
N PHE A 134 1.32 -5.53 9.37
CA PHE A 134 0.99 -5.20 7.99
C PHE A 134 1.27 -3.74 7.69
N VAL A 135 1.36 -3.40 6.41
CA VAL A 135 1.25 -2.01 5.95
C VAL A 135 -0.21 -1.72 5.66
N GLY A 136 -0.78 -0.78 6.41
CA GLY A 136 -2.18 -0.44 6.34
C GLY A 136 -2.47 0.76 5.44
N GLY A 137 -3.69 0.85 4.94
CA GLY A 137 -4.22 2.03 4.28
C GLY A 137 -3.55 2.35 2.93
N MET A 138 -3.11 1.32 2.19
CA MET A 138 -2.44 1.50 0.92
C MET A 138 -3.46 1.95 -0.16
N ALA A 139 -3.12 3.01 -0.89
CA ALA A 139 -3.95 3.65 -1.91
C ALA A 139 -3.20 3.69 -3.27
N ASP A 140 -3.83 4.24 -4.32
CA ASP A 140 -3.14 4.48 -5.59
C ASP A 140 -1.82 5.23 -5.37
N GLY A 141 -0.74 4.70 -5.94
CA GLY A 141 0.60 5.27 -5.84
C GLY A 141 1.39 4.88 -4.59
N THR A 142 0.81 4.17 -3.61
CA THR A 142 1.59 3.57 -2.51
C THR A 142 2.59 2.56 -3.09
N SER A 143 3.81 2.55 -2.58
CA SER A 143 4.86 1.65 -3.06
C SER A 143 5.75 1.12 -1.96
N LEU A 144 6.15 -0.15 -2.07
CA LEU A 144 7.03 -0.82 -1.13
C LEU A 144 8.25 -1.39 -1.89
N THR A 145 9.43 -1.34 -1.29
CA THR A 145 10.66 -1.86 -1.92
C THR A 145 11.48 -2.72 -0.98
N PHE A 146 11.82 -3.91 -1.46
CA PHE A 146 12.78 -4.84 -0.87
C PHE A 146 14.08 -4.79 -1.68
N PRO A 147 15.16 -4.18 -1.16
CA PRO A 147 16.32 -3.82 -1.97
C PRO A 147 17.17 -5.00 -2.43
N ALA A 148 17.19 -6.10 -1.67
CA ALA A 148 18.13 -7.20 -1.86
C ALA A 148 17.47 -8.58 -1.69
N ALA A 149 16.40 -8.85 -2.43
CA ALA A 149 15.74 -10.15 -2.47
C ALA A 149 16.60 -11.15 -3.27
N ASP A 150 17.07 -12.23 -2.64
CA ASP A 150 17.95 -13.22 -3.26
C ASP A 150 17.26 -14.57 -3.48
N PHE A 151 16.88 -14.82 -4.74
CA PHE A 151 16.29 -16.09 -5.17
C PHE A 151 17.34 -17.19 -5.36
N GLY A 152 18.64 -16.85 -5.38
CA GLY A 152 19.72 -17.78 -5.65
C GLY A 152 19.55 -18.51 -6.99
N SER A 153 19.82 -19.82 -7.00
CA SER A 153 19.59 -20.70 -8.17
C SER A 153 18.17 -21.29 -8.22
N ALA A 154 17.36 -21.10 -7.17
CA ALA A 154 16.00 -21.58 -7.16
C ALA A 154 15.13 -20.72 -8.08
N THR A 155 14.35 -21.37 -8.93
CA THR A 155 13.49 -20.70 -9.89
C THR A 155 12.14 -20.45 -9.25
N ALA A 156 11.74 -19.19 -9.11
CA ALA A 156 10.37 -18.82 -8.78
C ALA A 156 9.51 -18.78 -10.04
N THR A 157 8.29 -19.30 -9.95
CA THR A 157 7.31 -19.36 -11.06
C THR A 157 5.96 -18.77 -10.67
N GLU A 158 5.68 -18.57 -9.38
CA GLU A 158 4.46 -17.97 -8.85
C GLU A 158 4.81 -16.98 -7.71
N VAL A 159 3.91 -16.04 -7.45
CA VAL A 159 3.95 -15.17 -6.27
C VAL A 159 2.56 -15.07 -5.65
N SER A 160 2.52 -15.12 -4.32
CA SER A 160 1.31 -14.90 -3.53
C SER A 160 1.45 -13.61 -2.74
N ALA A 161 0.35 -12.88 -2.61
CA ALA A 161 0.23 -11.77 -1.67
C ALA A 161 -0.85 -12.08 -0.63
N ARG A 162 -0.54 -11.88 0.65
CA ARG A 162 -1.56 -11.90 1.70
C ARG A 162 -2.03 -10.49 1.98
N LEU A 163 -3.27 -10.20 1.62
CA LEU A 163 -3.86 -8.88 1.68
C LEU A 163 -5.31 -8.95 2.11
N ARG A 164 -5.85 -7.84 2.61
CA ARG A 164 -7.30 -7.62 2.71
C ARG A 164 -7.68 -6.37 1.93
N VAL A 165 -8.89 -6.39 1.38
CA VAL A 165 -9.45 -5.26 0.62
C VAL A 165 -10.40 -4.49 1.54
N LEU A 166 -10.21 -3.18 1.64
CA LEU A 166 -10.87 -2.32 2.63
C LEU A 166 -12.23 -1.78 2.17
N THR A 167 -12.58 -1.92 0.90
CA THR A 167 -13.84 -1.39 0.36
C THR A 167 -14.48 -2.39 -0.61
N SER A 168 -15.82 -2.38 -0.69
CA SER A 168 -16.58 -3.22 -1.62
C SER A 168 -16.45 -2.80 -3.09
N ASP A 169 -15.98 -1.58 -3.32
CA ASP A 169 -15.92 -0.98 -4.64
C ASP A 169 -14.47 -0.88 -5.14
N ALA A 170 -13.48 -1.34 -4.35
CA ALA A 170 -12.08 -1.25 -4.70
C ALA A 170 -11.75 -2.01 -5.99
N HIS A 171 -11.18 -1.29 -6.95
CA HIS A 171 -10.67 -1.87 -8.19
C HIS A 171 -9.22 -1.45 -8.41
N GLY A 172 -8.32 -2.44 -8.45
CA GLY A 172 -6.91 -2.15 -8.63
C GLY A 172 -6.04 -3.37 -8.77
N LYS A 173 -4.74 -3.14 -8.62
CA LYS A 173 -3.70 -4.17 -8.65
C LYS A 173 -2.46 -3.73 -7.87
N ILE A 174 -1.71 -4.71 -7.40
CA ILE A 174 -0.31 -4.55 -7.02
C ILE A 174 0.52 -5.02 -8.21
N GLU A 175 1.31 -4.12 -8.79
CA GLU A 175 2.34 -4.49 -9.76
C GLU A 175 3.64 -4.84 -9.04
N ILE A 176 4.20 -6.00 -9.33
CA ILE A 176 5.49 -6.45 -8.78
C ILE A 176 6.55 -6.36 -9.87
N ARG A 177 7.60 -5.58 -9.61
CA ARG A 177 8.69 -5.28 -10.54
C ARG A 177 10.05 -5.66 -9.98
N LEU A 178 10.95 -6.09 -10.85
CA LEU A 178 12.34 -6.41 -10.53
C LEU A 178 13.29 -5.31 -11.03
N GLY A 179 14.22 -4.88 -10.17
CA GLY A 179 15.17 -3.80 -10.46
C GLY A 179 14.69 -2.40 -10.08
N GLY A 180 13.59 -2.30 -9.31
CA GLY A 180 13.06 -1.03 -8.79
C GLY A 180 11.78 -0.53 -9.48
N PRO A 181 11.39 0.74 -9.28
CA PRO A 181 10.09 1.28 -9.71
C PRO A 181 9.83 1.24 -11.23
N SER A 182 10.88 1.45 -12.03
CA SER A 182 10.82 1.35 -13.49
C SER A 182 11.33 0.00 -14.00
N GLY A 183 11.45 -0.98 -13.10
CA GLY A 183 11.97 -2.31 -13.37
C GLY A 183 11.04 -3.17 -14.22
N GLU A 184 11.49 -4.38 -14.50
CA GLU A 184 10.74 -5.36 -15.27
C GLU A 184 9.52 -5.84 -14.48
N LEU A 185 8.33 -5.76 -15.09
CA LEU A 185 7.09 -6.25 -14.50
C LEU A 185 7.04 -7.78 -14.55
N VAL A 186 6.94 -8.43 -13.40
CA VAL A 186 6.90 -9.90 -13.29
C VAL A 186 5.59 -10.45 -12.79
N ALA A 187 4.76 -9.64 -12.12
CA ALA A 187 3.41 -10.05 -11.71
C ALA A 187 2.44 -8.87 -11.56
N LYS A 188 1.15 -9.17 -11.65
CA LYS A 188 0.04 -8.27 -11.33
C LYS A 188 -0.93 -8.97 -10.40
N VAL A 189 -0.91 -8.63 -9.11
CA VAL A 189 -1.83 -9.18 -8.13
C VAL A 189 -3.13 -8.36 -8.14
N PRO A 190 -4.30 -8.94 -8.47
CA PRO A 190 -5.54 -8.19 -8.51
C PRO A 190 -5.98 -7.78 -7.09
N VAL A 191 -6.37 -6.52 -6.93
CA VAL A 191 -6.99 -5.98 -5.73
C VAL A 191 -8.46 -5.81 -6.04
N THR A 192 -9.24 -6.81 -5.66
CA THR A 192 -10.70 -6.84 -5.89
C THR A 192 -11.37 -7.46 -4.67
N PRO A 193 -12.50 -6.91 -4.21
CA PRO A 193 -13.20 -7.45 -3.06
C PRO A 193 -13.73 -8.85 -3.37
N LYS A 194 -13.41 -9.80 -2.48
CA LYS A 194 -13.83 -11.21 -2.59
C LYS A 194 -14.63 -11.66 -1.37
N GLY A 195 -15.63 -10.87 -0.98
CA GLY A 195 -16.49 -11.17 0.17
C GLY A 195 -15.88 -10.76 1.51
N GLY A 196 -15.74 -9.46 1.75
CA GLY A 196 -15.34 -8.89 3.05
C GLY A 196 -13.85 -8.57 3.22
N GLU A 197 -13.54 -7.91 4.33
CA GLU A 197 -12.22 -7.38 4.75
C GLU A 197 -11.31 -8.45 5.39
N ASP A 198 -11.60 -9.74 5.20
CA ASP A 198 -10.75 -10.81 5.72
C ASP A 198 -9.42 -10.90 4.96
N TRP A 199 -8.35 -11.28 5.67
CA TRP A 199 -7.05 -11.59 5.08
C TRP A 199 -7.15 -12.76 4.11
N LYS A 200 -6.66 -12.56 2.88
CA LYS A 200 -6.71 -13.53 1.79
C LYS A 200 -5.35 -13.64 1.12
N GLU A 201 -4.98 -14.88 0.79
CA GLU A 201 -3.83 -15.15 -0.07
C GLU A 201 -4.28 -15.15 -1.54
N VAL A 202 -3.62 -14.34 -2.35
CA VAL A 202 -3.90 -14.19 -3.78
C VAL A 202 -2.67 -14.66 -4.58
N PRO A 203 -2.66 -15.91 -5.06
CA PRO A 203 -1.60 -16.43 -5.92
C PRO A 203 -1.75 -15.91 -7.35
N VAL A 204 -0.61 -15.63 -8.00
CA VAL A 204 -0.52 -15.25 -9.41
C VAL A 204 0.74 -15.85 -10.03
N GLU A 205 0.60 -16.45 -11.21
CA GLU A 205 1.73 -16.92 -12.01
C GLU A 205 2.63 -15.75 -12.43
N LEU A 206 3.94 -15.94 -12.36
CA LEU A 206 4.89 -14.95 -12.86
C LEU A 206 4.87 -14.94 -14.38
N VAL A 207 5.01 -13.74 -14.96
CA VAL A 207 5.11 -13.55 -16.42
C VAL A 207 6.33 -14.28 -17.01
N ARG A 208 7.36 -14.49 -16.19
CA ARG A 208 8.51 -15.35 -16.49
C ARG A 208 9.10 -15.92 -15.20
N PRO A 209 9.88 -17.01 -15.29
CA PRO A 209 10.63 -17.50 -14.15
C PRO A 209 11.66 -16.49 -13.63
N VAL A 210 11.90 -16.46 -12.32
CA VAL A 210 12.84 -15.53 -11.65
C VAL A 210 13.88 -16.30 -10.84
N THR A 211 15.15 -15.91 -10.99
CA THR A 211 16.32 -16.43 -10.26
C THR A 211 17.30 -15.29 -9.97
N GLY A 212 18.25 -15.49 -9.08
CA GLY A 212 19.29 -14.52 -8.74
C GLY A 212 18.81 -13.43 -7.79
N GLN A 213 19.63 -12.40 -7.59
CA GLN A 213 19.32 -11.30 -6.68
C GLN A 213 18.66 -10.13 -7.43
N HIS A 214 17.57 -9.60 -6.86
CA HIS A 214 16.81 -8.48 -7.41
C HIS A 214 16.40 -7.49 -6.31
N THR A 215 16.23 -6.24 -6.69
CA THR A 215 15.33 -5.34 -5.95
C THR A 215 13.89 -5.67 -6.34
N VAL A 216 13.06 -6.05 -5.38
CA VAL A 216 11.63 -6.30 -5.60
C VAL A 216 10.86 -5.03 -5.21
N HIS A 217 10.11 -4.49 -6.15
CA HIS A 217 9.33 -3.27 -5.97
C HIS A 217 7.84 -3.54 -6.20
N LEU A 218 7.00 -3.11 -5.28
CA LEU A 218 5.56 -3.24 -5.33
C LEU A 218 4.98 -1.84 -5.54
N SER A 219 4.08 -1.69 -6.51
CA SER A 219 3.33 -0.45 -6.73
C SER A 219 1.84 -0.74 -6.73
N VAL A 220 1.08 -0.03 -5.91
CA VAL A 220 -0.38 -0.08 -5.93
C VAL A 220 -0.90 0.84 -7.02
N PHE A 221 -1.77 0.30 -7.86
CA PHE A 221 -2.58 1.05 -8.81
C PHE A 221 -4.05 0.80 -8.49
N ALA A 222 -4.80 1.87 -8.22
CA ALA A 222 -6.23 1.79 -7.92
C ALA A 222 -7.00 2.87 -8.67
N ASP A 223 -8.26 2.58 -8.98
CA ASP A 223 -9.15 3.54 -9.63
C ASP A 223 -9.64 4.61 -8.62
N GLU A 224 -9.62 4.28 -7.34
CA GLU A 224 -9.97 5.16 -6.23
C GLU A 224 -8.75 5.85 -5.60
N SER A 225 -8.92 7.10 -5.15
CA SER A 225 -7.88 7.81 -4.38
C SER A 225 -7.86 7.45 -2.89
N ALA A 226 -8.92 6.80 -2.40
CA ALA A 226 -8.98 6.35 -1.01
C ALA A 226 -8.15 5.07 -0.83
N PRO A 227 -7.72 4.75 0.40
CA PRO A 227 -7.11 3.45 0.69
C PRO A 227 -7.98 2.27 0.25
N VAL A 228 -7.36 1.30 -0.43
CA VAL A 228 -8.05 0.14 -1.02
C VAL A 228 -7.65 -1.18 -0.37
N LEU A 229 -6.46 -1.29 0.22
CA LEU A 229 -5.97 -2.53 0.80
C LEU A 229 -5.04 -2.32 2.01
N ASP A 230 -4.96 -3.36 2.83
CA ASP A 230 -3.83 -3.61 3.74
C ASP A 230 -3.04 -4.82 3.22
N LEU A 231 -1.71 -4.77 3.35
CA LEU A 231 -0.81 -5.82 2.88
C LEU A 231 0.01 -6.37 4.06
N ASP A 232 -0.07 -7.69 4.27
CA ASP A 232 0.72 -8.44 5.25
C ASP A 232 2.08 -8.79 4.63
N TRP A 233 2.10 -9.62 3.58
CA TRP A 233 3.33 -10.01 2.90
C TRP A 233 3.14 -10.35 1.43
N VAL A 234 4.27 -10.44 0.71
CA VAL A 234 4.39 -11.17 -0.56
C VAL A 234 5.39 -12.32 -0.44
N ARG A 235 5.14 -13.43 -1.11
CA ARG A 235 5.99 -14.63 -1.09
C ARG A 235 6.07 -15.25 -2.47
N PHE A 236 7.28 -15.58 -2.90
CA PHE A 236 7.51 -16.26 -4.16
C PHE A 236 7.53 -17.77 -3.97
N HIS A 237 7.09 -18.48 -5.01
CA HIS A 237 6.90 -19.93 -5.02
C HIS A 237 7.66 -20.54 -6.19
N ARG A 238 8.17 -21.76 -5.99
CA ARG A 238 8.98 -22.50 -6.97
C ARG A 238 8.09 -23.27 -7.93
#